data_AF-A0A7S0T1S5-F1
#
_entry.id   AF-A0A7S0T1S5-F1
#
_cell.length_a   1.000
_cell.length_b   1.000
_cell.length_c   1.000
_cell.angle_alpha   90.00
_cell.angle_beta   90.00
_cell.angle_gamma   90.00
#
_symmetry.space_group_name_H-M   'P 1'
#
loop_
_entity.id
_entity.type
_entity.pdbx_description
1 polymer ?
#
loop_
_entity_poly.entity_id
_entity_poly.type
_entity_poly.pdbx_seq_one_letter_code
_entity_poly.pdbx_strand_id
1 'polypeptide(L)'
;KSATTGSGSPPGSEPTDMAVYELHVRDFSAMDSSVPPELRGKYGAFGASHSHAVKHLTALAGAGLTHVHLLPCYDFGSVPEREQHQATVDHDALAQCASDSDEQQAAVARVANHDAYNWGYDPVHYGVPEGSYATDPDGARRVLEFRQMVSDLAAV
;
A
#
# COMPACT_ATOMS: atom_id res chain seq x y z
N LYS A 1 10.13 -10.69 50.25
CA LYS A 1 10.35 -11.90 49.42
C LYS A 1 9.03 -12.27 48.74
N SER A 2 8.87 -11.90 47.47
CA SER A 2 8.40 -12.79 46.41
C SER A 2 8.51 -12.00 45.10
N ALA A 3 9.42 -12.45 44.25
CA ALA A 3 9.61 -11.96 42.90
C ALA A 3 8.88 -12.92 41.96
N THR A 4 8.11 -12.38 41.01
CA THR A 4 8.02 -12.81 39.59
C THR A 4 6.81 -12.13 38.94
N THR A 5 7.05 -11.25 37.99
CA THR A 5 6.83 -11.50 36.55
C THR A 5 7.49 -10.34 35.80
N GLY A 6 8.62 -10.61 35.14
CA GLY A 6 9.17 -9.68 34.18
C GLY A 6 8.15 -9.50 33.05
N SER A 7 7.67 -8.27 32.87
CA SER A 7 7.00 -7.84 31.66
C SER A 7 8.06 -7.84 30.56
N GLY A 8 8.30 -9.00 29.93
CA GLY A 8 9.05 -9.05 28.69
C GLY A 8 8.27 -8.21 27.69
N SER A 9 8.85 -7.08 27.29
CA SER A 9 8.33 -6.27 26.20
C SER A 9 8.14 -7.17 24.96
N PRO A 10 7.12 -6.90 24.11
CA PRO A 10 6.90 -7.69 22.91
C PRO A 10 8.19 -7.73 22.06
N PRO A 11 8.44 -8.81 21.29
CA PRO A 11 9.59 -8.90 20.39
C PRO A 11 9.69 -7.63 19.53
N GLY A 12 10.88 -7.01 19.46
CA GLY A 12 11.08 -5.78 18.70
C GLY A 12 10.76 -4.47 19.45
N SER A 13 10.63 -4.51 20.78
CA SER A 13 10.28 -3.33 21.58
C SER A 13 11.40 -2.30 21.75
N GLU A 14 12.66 -2.73 21.64
CA GLU A 14 13.79 -1.81 21.69
C GLU A 14 14.01 -1.22 20.30
N PRO A 15 14.30 0.09 20.16
CA PRO A 15 14.53 0.71 18.86
C PRO A 15 15.64 0.03 18.03
N THR A 16 16.60 -0.64 18.69
CA THR A 16 17.69 -1.38 18.03
C THR A 16 17.24 -2.68 17.38
N ASP A 17 16.05 -3.18 17.72
CA ASP A 17 15.48 -4.41 17.18
C ASP A 17 14.59 -4.12 15.94
N MET A 18 14.46 -2.86 15.54
CA MET A 18 13.64 -2.46 14.40
C MET A 18 14.29 -2.88 13.07
N ALA A 19 13.56 -3.68 12.30
CA ALA A 19 13.79 -3.93 10.90
C ALA A 19 12.61 -3.36 10.12
N VAL A 20 12.87 -2.34 9.31
CA VAL A 20 11.84 -1.54 8.62
C VAL A 20 11.79 -1.91 7.14
N TYR A 21 10.59 -2.17 6.64
CA TYR A 21 10.30 -2.36 5.22
C TYR A 21 9.47 -1.18 4.71
N GLU A 22 10.06 -0.37 3.83
CA GLU A 22 9.35 0.71 3.17
C GLU A 22 8.45 0.15 2.07
N LEU A 23 7.18 0.58 2.06
CA LEU A 23 6.16 0.04 1.18
C LEU A 23 5.15 1.10 0.74
N HIS A 24 4.75 1.07 -0.53
CA HIS A 24 3.66 1.88 -1.05
C HIS A 24 2.37 1.06 -1.15
N VAL A 25 1.23 1.62 -0.72
CA VAL A 25 -0.08 0.92 -0.72
C VAL A 25 -0.44 0.39 -2.11
N ARG A 26 -0.23 1.20 -3.15
CA ARG A 26 -0.47 0.78 -4.53
C ARG A 26 0.50 -0.31 -5.01
N ASP A 27 1.81 -0.13 -4.81
CA ASP A 27 2.82 -1.09 -5.29
C ASP A 27 2.64 -2.47 -4.67
N PHE A 28 2.17 -2.53 -3.43
CA PHE A 28 1.93 -3.77 -2.70
C PHE A 28 1.04 -4.76 -3.48
N SER A 29 0.06 -4.28 -4.23
CA SER A 29 -0.98 -5.15 -4.79
C SER A 29 -1.52 -4.77 -6.17
N ALA A 30 -1.14 -3.64 -6.76
CA ALA A 30 -1.67 -3.20 -8.06
C ALA A 30 -1.52 -4.26 -9.16
N MET A 31 -0.41 -5.00 -9.15
CA MET A 31 -0.10 -6.06 -10.12
C MET A 31 -0.28 -7.49 -9.56
N ASP A 32 -0.73 -7.64 -8.31
CA ASP A 32 -0.96 -8.96 -7.73
C ASP A 32 -2.33 -9.51 -8.15
N SER A 33 -2.31 -10.33 -9.20
CA SER A 33 -3.52 -10.98 -9.72
C SER A 33 -4.23 -11.92 -8.73
N SER A 34 -3.55 -12.33 -7.65
CA SER A 34 -4.15 -13.13 -6.57
C SER A 34 -4.96 -12.30 -5.56
N VAL A 35 -4.89 -10.97 -5.62
CA VAL A 35 -5.77 -10.05 -4.89
C VAL A 35 -7.04 -9.82 -5.71
N PRO A 36 -8.24 -9.78 -5.09
CA PRO A 36 -9.49 -9.41 -5.77
C PRO A 36 -9.33 -8.06 -6.50
N PRO A 37 -9.77 -7.93 -7.77
CA PRO A 37 -9.55 -6.73 -8.58
C PRO A 37 -9.95 -5.42 -7.90
N GLU A 38 -11.06 -5.42 -7.16
CA GLU A 38 -11.60 -4.28 -6.42
C GLU A 38 -10.76 -3.85 -5.20
N LEU A 39 -9.81 -4.69 -4.77
CA LEU A 39 -8.91 -4.39 -3.66
C LEU A 39 -7.49 -4.06 -4.13
N ARG A 40 -7.16 -4.21 -5.41
CA ARG A 40 -5.80 -3.99 -5.91
C ARG A 40 -5.40 -2.52 -5.80
N GLY A 41 -4.28 -2.29 -5.12
CA GLY A 41 -3.77 -0.97 -4.80
C GLY A 41 -4.57 -0.22 -3.74
N LYS A 42 -5.38 -0.93 -2.94
CA LYS A 42 -6.24 -0.38 -1.89
C LYS A 42 -5.80 -0.87 -0.51
N TYR A 43 -6.29 -0.20 0.54
CA TYR A 43 -6.08 -0.61 1.93
C TYR A 43 -6.56 -2.06 2.19
N GLY A 44 -7.66 -2.47 1.56
CA GLY A 44 -8.21 -3.82 1.72
C GLY A 44 -7.31 -4.96 1.21
N ALA A 45 -6.31 -4.69 0.36
CA ALA A 45 -5.38 -5.70 -0.12
C ALA A 45 -4.56 -6.36 1.00
N PHE A 46 -4.27 -5.61 2.08
CA PHE A 46 -3.50 -6.12 3.22
C PHE A 46 -4.24 -7.22 4.00
N GLY A 47 -5.57 -7.27 3.90
CA GLY A 47 -6.40 -8.33 4.48
C GLY A 47 -6.56 -9.55 3.58
N ALA A 48 -6.04 -9.53 2.34
CA ALA A 48 -6.17 -10.65 1.40
C ALA A 48 -5.15 -11.75 1.72
N SER A 49 -5.37 -12.51 2.81
CA SER A 49 -4.43 -13.52 3.35
C SER A 49 -3.99 -14.61 2.38
N HIS A 50 -4.77 -14.86 1.31
CA HIS A 50 -4.44 -15.82 0.27
C HIS A 50 -3.51 -15.25 -0.82
N SER A 51 -3.33 -13.92 -0.86
CA SER A 51 -2.56 -13.23 -1.88
C SER A 51 -1.07 -13.50 -1.78
N HIS A 52 -0.35 -13.36 -2.90
CA HIS A 52 1.10 -13.47 -2.93
C HIS A 52 1.75 -12.34 -2.12
N ALA A 53 1.21 -11.12 -2.21
CA ALA A 53 1.69 -9.96 -1.48
C ALA A 53 1.66 -10.18 0.05
N VAL A 54 0.52 -10.62 0.60
CA VAL A 54 0.40 -10.89 2.04
C VAL A 54 1.27 -12.07 2.46
N LYS A 55 1.28 -13.17 1.70
CA LYS A 55 2.17 -14.31 1.99
C LYS A 55 3.65 -13.93 2.00
N HIS A 56 4.06 -13.05 1.09
CA HIS A 56 5.43 -12.52 1.06
C HIS A 56 5.73 -11.72 2.31
N LEU A 57 4.83 -10.80 2.70
CA LEU A 57 5.00 -10.00 3.90
C LEU A 57 5.03 -10.86 5.18
N THR A 58 4.16 -11.86 5.30
CA THR A 58 4.18 -12.84 6.41
C THR A 58 5.49 -13.62 6.44
N ALA A 59 6.04 -14.00 5.28
CA ALA A 59 7.34 -14.68 5.23
C ALA A 59 8.49 -13.76 5.71
N LEU A 60 8.46 -12.47 5.37
CA LEU A 60 9.42 -11.49 5.87
C LEU A 60 9.27 -11.29 7.39
N ALA A 61 8.04 -11.20 7.91
CA ALA A 61 7.77 -11.11 9.34
C ALA A 61 8.30 -12.35 10.08
N GLY A 62 8.04 -13.56 9.55
CA GLY A 62 8.59 -14.81 10.07
C GLY A 62 10.12 -14.91 10.02
N ALA A 63 10.77 -14.12 9.16
CA ALA A 63 12.23 -14.02 9.07
C ALA A 63 12.82 -12.92 9.97
N GLY A 64 11.99 -12.14 10.67
CA GLY A 64 12.42 -11.12 11.62
C GLY A 64 12.17 -9.67 11.18
N LEU A 65 11.41 -9.43 10.10
CA LEU A 65 10.89 -8.09 9.82
C LEU A 65 9.93 -7.67 10.95
N THR A 66 10.07 -6.44 11.45
CA THR A 66 9.26 -5.98 12.59
C THR A 66 8.34 -4.81 12.27
N HIS A 67 8.66 -4.00 11.25
CA HIS A 67 7.90 -2.78 10.94
C HIS A 67 7.71 -2.62 9.43
N VAL A 68 6.53 -2.15 9.06
CA VAL A 68 6.26 -1.60 7.73
C VAL A 68 6.18 -0.08 7.86
N HIS A 69 6.96 0.62 7.06
CA HIS A 69 6.85 2.06 6.86
C HIS A 69 6.07 2.31 5.57
N LEU A 70 4.84 2.78 5.69
CA LEU A 70 4.05 3.14 4.52
C LEU A 70 4.47 4.51 4.00
N LEU A 71 4.63 4.60 2.68
CA LEU A 71 4.61 5.90 1.99
C LEU A 71 3.31 6.66 2.29
N PRO A 72 3.23 7.98 2.01
CA PRO A 72 2.09 8.83 2.34
C PRO A 72 0.71 8.16 2.18
N CYS A 73 -0.02 8.08 3.30
CA CYS A 73 -1.39 7.57 3.36
C CYS A 73 -2.38 8.59 3.95
N TYR A 74 -1.92 9.82 4.20
CA TYR A 74 -2.79 10.97 4.41
C TYR A 74 -3.33 11.47 3.07
N ASP A 75 -4.37 12.28 3.09
CA ASP A 75 -4.97 12.88 1.90
C ASP A 75 -3.99 13.83 1.19
N PHE A 76 -3.70 13.52 -0.08
CA PHE A 76 -2.81 14.27 -0.97
C PHE A 76 -3.51 14.64 -2.28
N GLY A 77 -2.96 15.60 -3.04
CA GLY A 77 -3.69 16.29 -4.11
C GLY A 77 -3.49 15.74 -5.52
N SER A 78 -2.50 14.87 -5.72
CA SER A 78 -1.98 14.51 -7.04
C SER A 78 -2.61 13.29 -7.70
N VAL A 79 -3.54 12.59 -7.04
CA VAL A 79 -4.25 11.43 -7.60
C VAL A 79 -5.76 11.65 -7.57
N PRO A 80 -6.49 11.42 -8.69
CA PRO A 80 -7.95 11.42 -8.68
C PRO A 80 -8.50 10.33 -7.75
N GLU A 81 -9.25 10.71 -6.72
CA GLU A 81 -9.78 9.75 -5.71
C GLU A 81 -10.79 8.73 -6.28
N ARG A 82 -11.45 9.05 -7.40
CA ARG A 82 -12.44 8.16 -8.03
C ARG A 82 -11.80 7.40 -9.18
N GLU A 83 -11.90 6.07 -9.16
CA GLU A 83 -11.32 5.19 -10.20
C GLU A 83 -11.78 5.53 -11.62
N GLN A 84 -13.04 5.92 -11.79
CA GLN A 84 -13.58 6.32 -13.09
C GLN A 84 -12.91 7.58 -13.67
N HIS A 85 -12.15 8.33 -12.87
CA HIS A 85 -11.37 9.49 -13.31
C HIS A 85 -9.87 9.17 -13.46
N GLN A 86 -9.46 7.93 -13.15
CA GLN A 86 -8.08 7.49 -13.25
C GLN A 86 -7.81 6.96 -14.67
N ALA A 87 -6.86 7.58 -15.37
CA ALA A 87 -6.38 7.11 -16.64
C ALA A 87 -5.51 5.86 -16.48
N THR A 88 -5.43 5.05 -17.54
CA THR A 88 -4.57 3.85 -17.58
C THR A 88 -3.86 3.75 -18.92
N VAL A 89 -2.80 2.95 -18.97
CA VAL A 89 -2.09 2.60 -20.20
C VAL A 89 -2.50 1.21 -20.68
N ASP A 90 -2.33 0.96 -21.97
CA ASP A 90 -2.46 -0.39 -22.53
C ASP A 90 -1.20 -1.20 -22.22
N HIS A 91 -1.23 -1.95 -21.13
CA HIS A 91 -0.07 -2.74 -20.68
C HIS A 91 0.35 -3.82 -21.69
N ASP A 92 -0.59 -4.40 -22.44
CA ASP A 92 -0.29 -5.44 -23.43
C ASP A 92 0.41 -4.87 -24.66
N ALA A 93 0.00 -3.67 -25.09
CA ALA A 93 0.71 -2.93 -26.13
C ALA A 93 2.12 -2.52 -25.66
N LEU A 94 2.25 -2.00 -24.43
CA LEU A 94 3.55 -1.59 -23.89
C LEU A 94 4.52 -2.76 -23.69
N ALA A 95 4.03 -3.95 -23.38
CA ALA A 95 4.85 -5.15 -23.24
C ALA A 95 5.48 -5.61 -24.57
N GLN A 96 4.96 -5.14 -25.72
CA GLN A 96 5.49 -5.47 -27.04
C GLN A 96 6.54 -4.47 -27.53
N CYS A 97 6.67 -3.30 -26.90
CA CYS A 97 7.70 -2.33 -27.21
C CYS A 97 9.10 -2.89 -26.92
N ALA A 98 10.11 -2.46 -27.68
CA ALA A 98 11.50 -2.79 -27.39
C ALA A 98 11.90 -2.25 -26.01
N SER A 99 12.74 -2.97 -25.26
CA SER A 99 13.11 -2.59 -23.89
C SER A 99 13.81 -1.23 -23.76
N ASP A 100 14.42 -0.75 -24.86
CA ASP A 100 15.12 0.52 -24.98
C ASP A 100 14.33 1.57 -25.79
N SER A 101 13.06 1.31 -26.08
CA SER A 101 12.17 2.26 -26.76
C SER A 101 11.72 3.39 -25.84
N ASP A 102 11.50 4.57 -26.41
CA ASP A 102 10.91 5.72 -25.71
C ASP A 102 9.38 5.62 -25.60
N GLU A 103 8.75 4.64 -26.25
CA GLU A 103 7.28 4.53 -26.32
C GLU A 103 6.63 4.27 -24.96
N GLN A 104 7.25 3.43 -24.11
CA GLN A 104 6.73 3.10 -22.78
C GLN A 104 6.69 4.33 -21.89
N GLN A 105 7.81 5.06 -21.77
CA GLN A 105 7.85 6.27 -20.94
C GLN A 105 6.95 7.36 -21.51
N ALA A 106 6.84 7.48 -22.85
CA ALA A 106 5.95 8.46 -23.48
C ALA A 106 4.47 8.16 -23.19
N ALA A 107 4.08 6.89 -23.16
CA ALA A 107 2.72 6.48 -22.83
C ALA A 107 2.38 6.74 -21.36
N VAL A 108 3.28 6.40 -20.43
CA VAL A 108 3.12 6.68 -19.01
C VAL A 108 3.06 8.19 -18.75
N ALA A 109 3.97 8.97 -19.35
CA ALA A 109 4.02 10.42 -19.19
C ALA A 109 2.73 11.12 -19.65
N ARG A 110 2.02 10.58 -20.65
CA ARG A 110 0.73 11.14 -21.10
C ARG A 110 -0.37 11.04 -20.03
N VAL A 111 -0.30 10.04 -19.15
CA VAL A 111 -1.36 9.78 -18.16
C VAL A 111 -0.93 10.11 -16.73
N ALA A 112 0.35 10.31 -16.45
CA ALA A 112 0.91 10.44 -15.09
C ALA A 112 0.24 11.48 -14.16
N ASN A 113 -0.38 12.54 -14.70
CA ASN A 113 -1.10 13.54 -13.90
C ASN A 113 -2.58 13.17 -13.62
N HIS A 114 -3.04 12.05 -14.15
CA HIS A 114 -4.44 11.62 -14.11
C HIS A 114 -4.57 10.11 -13.85
N ASP A 115 -3.48 9.38 -13.67
CA ASP A 115 -3.52 7.95 -13.34
C ASP A 115 -3.72 7.76 -11.82
N ALA A 116 -3.63 6.52 -11.38
CA ALA A 116 -3.83 6.15 -9.99
C ALA A 116 -2.52 6.18 -9.16
N TYR A 117 -1.45 6.81 -9.64
CA TYR A 117 -0.12 6.68 -9.07
C TYR A 117 0.55 8.01 -8.72
N ASN A 118 0.82 8.21 -7.44
CA ASN A 118 1.80 9.17 -6.95
C ASN A 118 2.35 8.65 -5.62
N TRP A 119 3.56 9.04 -5.24
CA TRP A 119 4.08 8.76 -3.90
C TRP A 119 3.33 9.51 -2.79
N GLY A 120 2.63 10.60 -3.12
CA GLY A 120 1.76 11.33 -2.18
C GLY A 120 2.48 12.35 -1.29
N TYR A 121 3.69 12.79 -1.68
CA TYR A 121 4.45 13.85 -0.97
C TYR A 121 3.94 15.26 -1.30
N ASP A 122 2.62 15.43 -1.32
CA ASP A 122 1.90 16.65 -1.69
C ASP A 122 0.64 16.80 -0.81
N PRO A 123 0.83 17.03 0.51
CA PRO A 123 -0.24 16.95 1.50
C PRO A 123 -1.33 18.01 1.29
N VAL A 124 -2.58 17.58 1.46
CA VAL A 124 -3.75 18.48 1.50
C VAL A 124 -4.40 18.43 2.89
N HIS A 125 -4.81 17.26 3.36
CA HIS A 125 -5.36 17.08 4.71
C HIS A 125 -4.59 16.01 5.51
N TYR A 126 -3.68 16.45 6.37
CA TYR A 126 -2.81 15.56 7.19
C TYR A 126 -3.54 14.54 8.09
N GLY A 127 -4.80 14.81 8.45
CA GLY A 127 -5.57 13.99 9.40
C GLY A 127 -6.62 13.08 8.75
N VAL A 128 -6.69 13.04 7.42
CA VAL A 128 -7.69 12.26 6.68
C VAL A 128 -6.94 11.19 5.88
N PRO A 129 -7.36 9.91 5.90
CA PRO A 129 -6.78 8.90 5.01
C PRO A 129 -7.02 9.23 3.54
N GLU A 130 -6.07 8.86 2.69
CA GLU A 130 -6.16 9.04 1.24
C GLU A 130 -7.38 8.31 0.64
N GLY A 131 -8.18 9.03 -0.14
CA GLY A 131 -9.41 8.49 -0.72
C GLY A 131 -9.18 7.51 -1.86
N SER A 132 -8.16 7.72 -2.68
CA SER A 132 -7.84 6.84 -3.83
C SER A 132 -7.44 5.42 -3.42
N TYR A 133 -7.00 5.22 -2.17
CA TYR A 133 -6.68 3.92 -1.59
C TYR A 133 -7.87 3.21 -0.93
N ALA A 134 -9.04 3.86 -0.86
CA ALA A 134 -10.28 3.24 -0.38
C ALA A 134 -11.10 2.65 -1.54
N THR A 135 -12.00 1.70 -1.24
CA THR A 135 -12.96 1.20 -2.26
C THR A 135 -14.08 2.21 -2.53
N ASP A 136 -14.39 3.05 -1.55
CA ASP A 136 -15.30 4.19 -1.69
C ASP A 136 -14.62 5.41 -1.04
N PRO A 137 -14.25 6.44 -1.84
CA PRO A 137 -13.65 7.63 -1.28
C PRO A 137 -14.68 8.44 -0.46
N ASP A 138 -15.98 8.26 -0.67
CA ASP A 138 -17.00 9.07 0.01
C ASP A 138 -17.27 8.59 1.44
N GLY A 139 -17.39 9.54 2.37
CA GLY A 139 -17.79 9.28 3.75
C GLY A 139 -16.77 8.48 4.58
N ALA A 140 -17.27 7.59 5.44
CA ALA A 140 -16.46 6.96 6.49
C ALA A 140 -15.68 5.71 6.02
N ARG A 141 -15.86 5.25 4.78
CA ARG A 141 -15.28 3.98 4.30
C ARG A 141 -13.76 3.99 4.40
N ARG A 142 -13.10 5.05 3.92
CA ARG A 142 -11.64 5.24 4.00
C ARG A 142 -11.08 5.11 5.43
N VAL A 143 -11.82 5.56 6.45
CA VAL A 143 -11.40 5.47 7.85
C VAL A 143 -11.48 4.02 8.36
N LEU A 144 -12.54 3.30 8.00
CA LEU A 144 -12.71 1.90 8.40
C LEU A 144 -11.67 1.00 7.73
N GLU A 145 -11.41 1.20 6.44
CA GLU A 145 -10.44 0.41 5.68
C GLU A 145 -9.01 0.69 6.11
N PHE A 146 -8.64 1.95 6.36
CA PHE A 146 -7.33 2.28 6.91
C PHE A 146 -7.08 1.59 8.26
N ARG A 147 -8.09 1.60 9.15
CA ARG A 147 -8.01 0.88 10.45
C ARG A 147 -7.90 -0.63 10.26
N GLN A 148 -8.63 -1.18 9.30
CA GLN A 148 -8.56 -2.61 9.00
C GLN A 148 -7.18 -2.99 8.48
N MET A 149 -6.60 -2.23 7.54
CA MET A 149 -5.22 -2.43 7.06
C MET A 149 -4.22 -2.44 8.22
N VAL A 150 -4.30 -1.48 9.15
CA VAL A 150 -3.42 -1.45 10.33
C VAL A 150 -3.61 -2.70 11.20
N SER A 151 -4.85 -3.15 11.38
CA SER A 151 -5.14 -4.39 12.12
C SER A 151 -4.58 -5.63 11.41
N ASP A 152 -4.68 -5.69 10.08
CA ASP A 152 -4.20 -6.82 9.28
C ASP A 152 -2.67 -6.89 9.28
N LEU A 153 -2.00 -5.74 9.17
CA LEU A 153 -0.55 -5.60 9.29
C LEU A 153 -0.02 -6.01 10.67
N ALA A 154 -0.79 -5.75 11.74
CA ALA A 154 -0.42 -6.18 13.08
C ALA A 154 -0.64 -7.68 13.33
N ALA A 155 -1.34 -8.37 12.43
CA ALA A 155 -1.70 -9.78 12.55
C ALA A 155 -0.84 -10.72 11.67
N VAL A 156 -0.04 -10.18 10.74
CA VAL A 156 0.96 -10.92 9.97
C VAL A 156 2.25 -11.11 10.74
#